data_AF-A0A354SLQ1-F1
#
_entry.id   AF-A0A354SLQ1-F1
#
_cell.length_a   1.000
_cell.length_b   1.000
_cell.length_c   1.000
_cell.angle_alpha   90.00
_cell.angle_beta   90.00
_cell.angle_gamma   90.00
#
_symmetry.space_group_name_H-M   'P 1'
#
loop_
_entity.id
_entity.type
_entity.pdbx_description
1 polymer ?
#
loop_
_entity_poly.entity_id
_entity_poly.type
_entity_poly.pdbx_seq_one_letter_code
_entity_poly.pdbx_strand_id
1 'polypeptide(L)'
;MVHELKSDSYGFQAVFAGDKTQELRCNDRDYHVMDWVILKETKWSGDEMKAGWPLVYTGRAIAALVTHILYGPMYSLPAGWVILSLKVLYRTTALESRA
;
A
#
# COMPACT_ATOMS: atom_id res chain seq x y z
N MET A 1 2.30 13.29 7.40
CA MET A 1 2.25 12.12 8.31
C MET A 1 2.92 10.92 7.63
N VAL A 2 3.28 9.86 8.37
CA VAL A 2 3.79 8.60 7.79
C VAL A 2 2.82 7.47 8.15
N HIS A 3 2.36 6.73 7.14
CA HIS A 3 1.44 5.60 7.28
C HIS A 3 2.11 4.31 6.83
N GLU A 4 2.25 3.35 7.75
CA GLU A 4 2.71 2.01 7.39
C GLU A 4 1.52 1.12 7.05
N LEU A 5 1.49 0.60 5.83
CA LEU A 5 0.36 -0.15 5.29
C LEU A 5 0.81 -1.52 4.80
N LYS A 6 -0.01 -2.54 5.06
CA LYS A 6 0.14 -3.85 4.43
C LYS A 6 -0.25 -3.75 2.95
N SER A 7 0.44 -4.50 2.11
CA SER A 7 0.09 -4.70 0.71
C SER A 7 0.42 -6.16 0.37
N ASP A 8 -0.56 -6.91 -0.13
CA ASP A 8 -0.29 -8.27 -0.58
C ASP A 8 0.59 -8.28 -1.84
N SER A 9 1.12 -9.45 -2.19
CA SER A 9 2.08 -9.57 -3.28
C SER A 9 1.56 -9.10 -4.64
N TYR A 10 0.25 -9.23 -4.91
CA TYR A 10 -0.32 -8.82 -6.20
C TYR A 10 -0.33 -7.29 -6.34
N GLY A 11 -0.92 -6.60 -5.36
CA GLY A 11 -0.96 -5.14 -5.35
C GLY A 11 0.44 -4.53 -5.22
N PHE A 12 1.26 -5.07 -4.32
CA PHE A 12 2.61 -4.61 -4.07
C PHE A 12 3.48 -4.70 -5.32
N GLN A 13 3.49 -5.85 -6.01
CA GLN A 13 4.36 -6.07 -7.16
C GLN A 13 4.03 -5.12 -8.32
N ALA A 14 2.75 -4.80 -8.54
CA ALA A 14 2.35 -3.84 -9.57
C ALA A 14 2.85 -2.41 -9.27
N VAL A 15 2.81 -1.99 -8.00
CA VAL A 15 3.40 -0.69 -7.58
C VAL A 15 4.93 -0.73 -7.63
N PHE A 16 5.52 -1.86 -7.26
CA PHE A 16 6.97 -2.09 -7.33
C PHE A 16 7.49 -2.02 -8.76
N ALA A 17 6.77 -2.59 -9.73
CA ALA A 17 7.11 -2.51 -11.14
C ALA A 17 6.90 -1.10 -11.72
N GLY A 18 5.93 -0.35 -11.19
CA GLY A 18 5.53 0.96 -11.68
C GLY A 18 4.33 0.93 -12.63
N ASP A 19 3.75 -0.25 -12.85
CA ASP A 19 2.53 -0.43 -13.65
C ASP A 19 1.29 0.12 -12.95
N LYS A 20 1.33 0.21 -11.61
CA LYS A 20 0.29 0.76 -10.76
C LYS A 20 0.84 1.93 -9.95
N THR A 21 0.14 3.07 -9.99
CA THR A 21 0.55 4.29 -9.27
C THR A 21 -0.53 4.77 -8.28
N GLN A 22 -1.49 3.92 -7.94
CA GLN A 22 -2.60 4.27 -7.06
C GLN A 22 -2.93 3.16 -6.06
N GLU A 23 -3.36 3.51 -4.85
CA GLU A 23 -3.84 2.59 -3.82
C GLU A 23 -5.30 2.90 -3.46
N LEU A 24 -6.17 1.88 -3.50
CA LEU A 24 -7.54 1.98 -2.97
C LEU A 24 -7.53 1.63 -1.48
N ARG A 25 -8.02 2.53 -0.63
CA ARG A 25 -8.00 2.37 0.83
C ARG A 25 -9.31 2.83 1.46
N CYS A 26 -9.69 2.20 2.57
CA CYS A 26 -10.62 2.81 3.52
C CYS A 26 -9.91 4.03 4.15
N ASN A 27 -10.58 5.18 4.25
CA ASN A 27 -10.03 6.39 4.86
C ASN A 27 -10.20 6.40 6.39
N ASP A 28 -9.71 5.34 7.04
CA ASP A 28 -9.69 5.14 8.49
C ASP A 28 -8.53 5.86 9.20
N ARG A 29 -7.68 6.55 8.45
CA ARG A 29 -6.46 7.24 8.92
C ARG A 29 -6.42 8.72 8.56
N ASP A 30 -7.48 9.24 7.94
CA ASP A 30 -7.56 10.61 7.46
C ASP A 30 -6.34 10.99 6.59
N TYR A 31 -6.17 10.30 5.46
CA TYR A 31 -5.03 10.52 4.57
C TYR A 31 -5.07 11.91 3.95
N HIS A 32 -3.89 12.52 3.83
CA HIS A 32 -3.71 13.82 3.21
C HIS A 32 -2.68 13.79 2.07
N VAL A 33 -2.78 14.74 1.14
CA VAL A 33 -1.70 15.02 0.18
C VAL A 33 -0.45 15.42 0.95
N MET A 34 0.72 15.01 0.44
CA MET A 34 2.03 15.10 1.11
C MET A 34 2.27 14.11 2.27
N ASP A 35 1.31 13.23 2.57
CA ASP A 35 1.60 12.10 3.46
C ASP A 35 2.55 11.10 2.80
N TRP A 36 3.34 10.44 3.64
CA TRP A 36 4.16 9.30 3.26
C TRP A 36 3.40 8.01 3.51
N VAL A 37 3.45 7.12 2.53
CA VAL A 37 2.94 5.75 2.65
C VAL A 37 4.12 4.79 2.51
N ILE A 38 4.28 3.92 3.50
CA ILE A 38 5.22 2.81 3.49
C ILE A 38 4.41 1.53 3.25
N LEU A 39 4.40 1.04 2.02
CA LEU A 39 3.81 -0.26 1.69
C LEU A 39 4.78 -1.36 2.12
N LYS A 40 4.38 -2.20 3.05
CA LYS A 40 5.11 -3.39 3.49
C LYS A 40 4.47 -4.62 2.87
N GLU A 41 5.24 -5.37 2.10
CA GLU A 41 4.71 -6.53 1.42
C GLU A 41 4.44 -7.68 2.39
N THR A 42 3.26 -8.29 2.29
CA THR A 42 2.90 -9.50 3.01
C THR A 42 2.96 -10.73 2.09
N LYS A 43 3.36 -11.87 2.68
CA LYS A 43 3.39 -13.17 1.99
C LYS A 43 1.98 -13.64 1.62
N TRP A 44 1.00 -13.32 2.44
CA TRP A 44 -0.40 -13.71 2.28
C TRP A 44 -1.28 -12.48 2.10
N SER A 45 -2.40 -12.67 1.40
CA SER A 45 -3.43 -11.68 1.17
C SER A 45 -4.24 -11.35 2.43
N GLY A 46 -5.00 -10.25 2.36
CA GLY A 46 -5.95 -9.89 3.41
C GLY A 46 -6.96 -10.99 3.73
N ASP A 47 -7.46 -11.68 2.71
CA ASP A 47 -8.48 -12.72 2.87
C ASP A 47 -7.90 -14.03 3.40
N GLU A 48 -6.69 -14.41 2.98
CA GLU A 48 -5.97 -15.55 3.59
C GLU A 48 -5.70 -15.28 5.07
N MET A 49 -5.28 -14.05 5.44
CA MET A 49 -5.10 -13.70 6.85
C MET A 49 -6.41 -13.77 7.65
N LYS A 50 -7.55 -13.36 7.08
CA LYS A 50 -8.87 -13.55 7.71
C LYS A 50 -9.23 -15.02 7.87
N ALA A 51 -8.78 -15.88 6.95
CA ALA A 51 -8.95 -17.33 7.03
C ALA A 51 -7.98 -18.02 8.01
N GLY A 52 -7.14 -17.27 8.72
CA GLY A 52 -6.26 -17.79 9.78
C GLY A 52 -4.79 -17.93 9.39
N TRP A 53 -4.39 -17.52 8.18
CA TRP A 53 -2.98 -17.52 7.80
C TRP A 53 -2.21 -16.44 8.59
N PRO A 54 -0.97 -16.73 9.03
CA PRO A 54 -0.22 -15.80 9.87
C PRO A 54 0.19 -14.55 9.09
N LEU A 55 0.23 -13.39 9.74
CA LEU A 55 0.84 -12.20 9.16
C LEU A 55 2.35 -12.40 9.04
N VAL A 56 2.85 -12.54 7.82
CA VAL A 56 4.29 -12.65 7.51
C VAL A 56 4.66 -11.59 6.49
N TYR A 57 5.62 -10.74 6.83
CA TYR A 57 6.20 -9.76 5.91
C TYR A 57 7.36 -10.39 5.13
N THR A 58 7.51 -10.03 3.86
CA THR A 58 8.62 -10.53 3.02
C THR A 58 9.92 -9.76 3.25
N GLY A 59 9.85 -8.61 3.91
CA GLY A 59 10.96 -7.66 4.05
C GLY A 59 11.06 -6.65 2.90
N ARG A 60 10.30 -6.83 1.82
CA ARG A 60 10.19 -5.81 0.76
C ARG A 60 9.31 -4.66 1.21
N ALA A 61 9.69 -3.45 0.81
CA ALA A 61 8.94 -2.24 1.11
C ALA A 61 9.00 -1.20 -0.02
N ILE A 62 7.97 -0.36 -0.11
CA ILE A 62 7.94 0.80 -1.00
C ILE A 62 7.62 2.02 -0.15
N ALA A 63 8.44 3.07 -0.29
CA ALA A 63 8.13 4.38 0.27
C ALA A 63 7.64 5.28 -0.87
N ALA A 64 6.44 5.84 -0.69
CA ALA A 64 5.80 6.72 -1.67
C ALA A 64 5.17 7.94 -1.00
N LEU A 65 5.08 9.02 -1.76
CA LEU A 65 4.38 10.23 -1.38
C LEU A 65 2.97 10.22 -1.97
N VAL A 66 1.96 10.60 -1.18
CA VAL A 66 0.61 10.84 -1.68
C VAL A 66 0.58 12.18 -2.42
N THR A 67 0.36 12.15 -3.73
CA THR A 67 0.35 13.35 -4.58
C THR A 67 -1.05 13.87 -4.87
N HIS A 68 -2.05 12.99 -4.79
CA HIS A 68 -3.45 13.31 -5.00
C HIS A 68 -4.33 12.29 -4.28
N ILE A 69 -5.52 12.72 -3.85
CA ILE A 69 -6.52 11.85 -3.23
C ILE A 69 -7.87 12.07 -3.91
N LEU A 70 -8.47 10.99 -4.40
CA LEU A 70 -9.88 10.98 -4.76
C LEU A 70 -10.67 10.46 -3.57
N TYR A 71 -11.58 11.27 -3.02
CA TYR A 71 -12.47 10.87 -1.93
C TYR A 71 -13.81 10.36 -2.47
N GLY A 72 -14.30 9.26 -1.92
CA GLY A 72 -15.69 8.85 -2.08
C GLY A 72 -16.64 9.85 -1.38
N PRO A 73 -17.87 10.07 -1.88
CA PRO A 73 -18.58 9.29 -2.90
C PRO A 73 -18.53 9.88 -4.33
N MET A 74 -17.34 9.97 -4.94
CA MET A 74 -17.16 10.47 -6.31
C MET A 74 -16.87 9.33 -7.29
N TYR A 75 -17.37 9.41 -8.54
CA TYR A 75 -17.12 8.41 -9.60
C TYR A 75 -17.42 6.96 -9.19
N SER A 76 -18.51 6.75 -8.46
CA SER A 76 -18.92 5.43 -7.93
C SER A 76 -17.98 4.83 -6.88
N LEU A 77 -16.98 5.57 -6.40
CA LEU A 77 -16.22 5.20 -5.21
C LEU A 77 -17.14 5.30 -3.98
N PRO A 78 -17.28 4.27 -3.13
CA PRO A 78 -18.14 4.34 -1.96
C PRO A 78 -17.69 5.39 -0.94
N ALA A 79 -18.62 5.97 -0.18
CA ALA A 79 -18.28 6.89 0.91
C ALA A 79 -17.33 6.23 1.93
N GLY A 80 -16.36 6.99 2.44
CA GLY A 80 -15.34 6.50 3.36
C GLY A 80 -14.17 5.77 2.69
N TRP A 81 -14.19 5.60 1.36
CA TRP A 81 -13.04 5.08 0.60
C TRP A 81 -12.30 6.20 -0.11
N VAL A 82 -11.01 5.98 -0.34
CA VAL A 82 -10.12 6.89 -1.07
C VAL A 82 -9.27 6.14 -2.07
N ILE A 83 -8.92 6.83 -3.16
CA ILE A 83 -7.84 6.40 -4.05
C ILE A 83 -6.66 7.36 -3.86
N LEU A 84 -5.56 6.85 -3.33
CA LEU A 84 -4.31 7.57 -3.13
C LEU A 84 -3.47 7.46 -4.39
N SER A 85 -3.18 8.56 -5.08
CA SER A 85 -2.16 8.58 -6.12
C SER A 85 -0.79 8.69 -5.47
N LEU A 86 0.12 7.82 -5.88
CA LEU A 86 1.43 7.63 -5.26
C LEU A 86 2.54 8.04 -6.22
N LYS A 87 3.48 8.83 -5.71
CA LYS A 87 4.81 9.00 -6.30
C LYS A 87 5.78 8.13 -5.52
N VAL A 88 6.21 7.02 -6.12
CA VAL A 88 7.22 6.13 -5.51
C VAL A 88 8.56 6.86 -5.45
N LEU A 89 9.19 6.85 -4.27
CA LEU A 89 10.48 7.49 -4.01
C LEU A 89 11.57 6.45 -3.74
N TYR A 90 11.25 5.38 -3.01
CA TYR A 90 12.19 4.31 -2.70
C TYR A 90 11.53 2.94 -2.80
N ARG A 91 12.33 1.95 -3.20
CA ARG A 91 11.97 0.54 -3.27
C ARG A 91 13.05 -0.27 -2.58
N THR A 92 12.66 -1.12 -1.63
CA THR A 92 13.58 -1.99 -0.89
C THR A 92 13.28 -3.43 -1.24
N THR A 93 14.30 -4.16 -1.67
CA THR A 93 14.26 -5.62 -1.79
C THR A 93 14.52 -6.24 -0.41
N ALA A 94 14.08 -7.49 -0.21
CA ALA A 94 14.44 -8.21 1.00
C ALA A 94 15.98 -8.24 1.10
N LEU A 95 16.51 -7.97 2.29
CA LEU A 95 17.92 -8.22 2.56
C LEU A 95 18.14 -9.71 2.37
N GLU A 96 18.91 -10.09 1.35
CA GLU A 96 19.50 -11.43 1.33
C GLU A 96 20.31 -11.53 2.62
N SER A 97 19.95 -12.48 3.49
CA SER A 97 20.76 -12.81 4.64
C SER A 97 22.15 -13.15 4.12
N ARG A 98 23.11 -12.24 4.31
CA ARG A 98 24.53 -12.54 4.10
C ARG A 98 24.87 -13.62 5.12
N ALA A 99 24.90 -14.87 4.64
CA ALA A 99 25.47 -16.01 5.32
C ALA A 99 26.99 -15.87 5.38
#